data_AF-A0A526YDP7-F1
#
_entry.id   AF-A0A526YDP7-F1
#
_cell.length_a   1.000
_cell.length_b   1.000
_cell.length_c   1.000
_cell.angle_alpha   90.00
_cell.angle_beta   90.00
_cell.angle_gamma   90.00
#
_symmetry.space_group_name_H-M   'P 1'
#
loop_
_entity.id
_entity.type
_entity.pdbx_description
1 polymer ?
#
loop_
_entity_poly.entity_id
_entity_poly.type
_entity_poly.pdbx_seq_one_letter_code
_entity_poly.pdbx_strand_id
1 'polypeptide(L)' 'APSWPAGLPVPSLAPVGDEIMLPKTSSGVFNSTNIDYVMKNLGVRYLIVAGIMTDQCVDMAVRDAADRGYLVT' A
#
# COMPACT_ATOMS: atom_id res chain seq x y z
N ALA A 1 -12.27 -8.69 7.73
CA ALA A 1 -13.09 -8.09 6.66
C ALA A 1 -13.20 -6.58 6.90
N PRO A 2 -13.52 -5.74 5.90
CA PRO A 2 -13.48 -4.27 6.00
C PRO A 2 -14.34 -3.68 7.13
N SER A 3 -15.29 -4.44 7.67
CA SER A 3 -16.16 -4.06 8.80
C SER A 3 -15.61 -4.42 10.19
N TRP A 4 -14.41 -5.01 10.29
CA TRP A 4 -13.82 -5.40 11.57
C TRP A 4 -12.98 -4.26 12.16
N PRO A 5 -13.28 -3.78 13.39
CA PRO A 5 -12.55 -2.67 13.99
C PRO A 5 -11.04 -2.90 14.09
N ALA A 6 -10.61 -4.14 14.32
CA ALA A 6 -9.19 -4.51 14.41
C ALA A 6 -8.42 -4.39 13.08
N GLY A 7 -9.11 -4.23 11.95
CA GLY A 7 -8.49 -4.02 10.63
C GLY A 7 -8.16 -2.56 10.32
N LEU A 8 -8.51 -1.62 11.21
CA LEU A 8 -8.20 -0.20 11.04
C LEU A 8 -6.80 0.12 11.58
N PRO A 9 -6.12 1.14 11.03
CA PRO A 9 -4.91 1.69 11.62
C PRO A 9 -5.14 2.12 13.07
N VAL A 10 -4.07 2.09 13.87
CA VAL A 10 -4.11 2.71 15.20
C VAL A 10 -4.42 4.21 15.06
N PRO A 11 -5.08 4.85 16.05
CA PRO A 11 -5.56 6.24 15.90
C PRO A 11 -4.48 7.25 15.50
N SER A 12 -3.23 7.04 15.93
CA SER A 12 -2.10 7.91 15.59
C SER A 12 -1.60 7.77 14.15
N LEU A 13 -2.04 6.74 13.42
CA LEU A 13 -1.73 6.47 12.01
C LEU A 13 -3.01 6.44 11.16
N ALA A 14 -4.13 6.96 11.67
CA ALA A 14 -5.35 7.10 10.89
C ALA A 14 -5.13 8.14 9.78
N PRO A 15 -5.69 7.93 8.58
CA PRO A 15 -5.55 8.86 7.48
C PRO A 15 -6.13 10.23 7.83
N VAL A 16 -5.50 11.29 7.33
CA VAL A 16 -5.95 12.67 7.50
C VAL A 16 -6.19 13.35 6.16
N GLY A 17 -7.11 14.32 6.11
CA GLY A 17 -7.39 15.07 4.89
C GLY A 17 -7.86 14.19 3.73
N ASP A 18 -7.11 14.21 2.63
CA ASP A 18 -7.37 13.49 1.39
C ASP A 18 -6.47 12.23 1.20
N GLU A 19 -5.84 11.76 2.28
CA GLU A 19 -5.04 10.53 2.25
C GLU A 19 -5.87 9.30 1.86
N ILE A 20 -5.37 8.56 0.87
CA ILE A 20 -6.08 7.40 0.29
C ILE A 20 -5.81 6.15 1.14
N MET A 21 -6.88 5.58 1.70
CA MET A 21 -6.82 4.29 2.41
C MET A 21 -7.26 3.14 1.50
N LEU A 22 -6.36 2.18 1.25
CA LEU A 22 -6.64 0.99 0.44
C LEU A 22 -6.61 -0.28 1.29
N PRO A 23 -7.77 -0.86 1.66
CA PRO A 23 -7.80 -2.15 2.35
C PRO A 23 -7.32 -3.25 1.39
N LYS A 24 -6.43 -4.13 1.88
CA LYS A 24 -5.89 -5.26 1.12
C LYS A 24 -6.18 -6.60 1.82
N THR A 25 -6.39 -7.65 1.04
CA THR A 25 -6.66 -9.02 1.53
C THR A 25 -5.48 -9.97 1.36
N SER A 26 -4.43 -9.55 0.66
CA SER A 26 -3.19 -10.32 0.43
C SER A 26 -1.97 -9.62 1.01
N SER A 27 -0.81 -10.30 1.01
CA SER A 27 0.48 -9.69 1.37
C SER A 27 0.86 -8.57 0.39
N GLY A 28 0.86 -8.86 -0.92
CA GLY A 28 1.16 -7.89 -1.97
C GLY A 28 0.00 -6.95 -2.27
N VAL A 29 0.19 -5.64 -2.04
CA VAL A 29 -0.85 -4.60 -2.23
C VAL A 29 -1.31 -4.48 -3.69
N PHE A 30 -0.42 -4.73 -4.65
CA PHE A 30 -0.71 -4.61 -6.09
C PHE A 30 -1.66 -5.68 -6.63
N ASN A 31 -1.78 -6.81 -5.94
CA ASN A 31 -2.58 -7.95 -6.39
C ASN A 31 -4.01 -7.96 -5.81
N SER A 32 -4.26 -7.21 -4.74
CA SER A 32 -5.59 -7.15 -4.09
C SER A 32 -6.19 -5.76 -4.02
N THR A 33 -5.55 -4.76 -4.65
CA THR A 33 -6.05 -3.38 -4.69
C THR A 33 -5.87 -2.77 -6.08
N ASN A 34 -6.44 -1.58 -6.28
CA ASN A 34 -6.29 -0.78 -7.49
C ASN A 34 -5.11 0.23 -7.43
N ILE A 35 -4.16 0.04 -6.50
CA ILE A 35 -3.10 1.04 -6.23
C ILE A 35 -2.27 1.40 -7.47
N ASP A 36 -1.97 0.46 -8.36
CA ASP A 36 -1.20 0.73 -9.59
C ASP A 36 -1.91 1.71 -10.52
N TYR A 37 -3.22 1.53 -10.68
CA TYR A 37 -4.04 2.42 -11.49
C TYR A 37 -4.09 3.82 -10.86
N VAL A 38 -4.30 3.90 -9.55
CA VAL A 38 -4.34 5.18 -8.81
C VAL A 38 -3.01 5.92 -8.97
N MET A 39 -1.88 5.26 -8.68
CA MET A 39 -0.55 5.86 -8.77
C MET A 39 -0.21 6.33 -10.18
N LYS A 40 -0.55 5.55 -11.22
CA LYS A 40 -0.35 5.95 -12.62
C LYS A 40 -1.17 7.18 -13.02
N ASN A 41 -2.44 7.26 -12.60
CA ASN A 41 -3.27 8.44 -12.89
C ASN A 41 -2.80 9.69 -12.14
N LEU A 42 -2.20 9.51 -10.96
CA LEU A 42 -1.55 10.59 -10.21
C LEU A 42 -0.15 10.95 -10.75
N GLY A 43 0.36 10.23 -11.74
CA GLY A 43 1.69 10.47 -12.31
C GLY A 43 2.86 10.05 -11.41
N VAL A 44 2.61 9.23 -10.39
CA VAL A 44 3.63 8.77 -9.44
C VAL A 44 4.65 7.86 -10.12
N ARG A 45 5.93 8.02 -9.76
CA ARG A 45 7.06 7.22 -10.25
C ARG A 45 7.98 6.71 -9.13
N TYR A 46 8.01 7.43 -8.01
CA TYR A 46 8.85 7.12 -6.85
C TYR A 46 7.95 6.77 -5.67
N LEU A 47 8.23 5.64 -5.00
CA LEU A 47 7.49 5.14 -3.86
C LEU A 47 8.41 5.04 -2.66
N ILE A 48 7.97 5.60 -1.53
CA ILE A 48 8.59 5.34 -0.24
C ILE A 48 7.71 4.29 0.46
N VAL A 49 8.28 3.16 0.87
CA VAL A 49 7.52 2.07 1.48
C VAL A 49 7.92 1.90 2.94
N ALA A 50 6.96 2.15 3.83
CA ALA A 50 7.09 1.91 5.26
C ALA A 50 5.90 1.10 5.77
N GLY A 51 6.13 0.19 6.71
CA GLY A 51 5.08 -0.65 7.24
C GLY A 51 5.60 -1.83 8.05
N ILE A 52 4.73 -2.79 8.32
CA ILE A 52 5.05 -3.96 9.14
C ILE A 52 4.78 -5.30 8.46
N MET A 53 5.52 -6.25 9.03
CA MET A 53 6.05 -7.49 8.49
C MET A 53 6.92 -7.29 7.26
N THR A 54 8.21 -7.02 7.52
CA THR A 54 9.24 -6.74 6.52
C THR A 54 9.33 -7.85 5.48
N ASP A 55 9.38 -9.10 5.91
CA ASP A 55 9.52 -10.30 5.09
C ASP A 55 8.21 -10.78 4.43
N GLN A 56 7.11 -10.05 4.62
CA GLN A 56 5.81 -10.37 4.00
C GLN A 56 5.27 -9.17 3.22
N CYS A 57 4.47 -8.32 3.88
CA CYS A 57 3.72 -7.28 3.20
C CYS A 57 4.63 -6.21 2.60
N VAL A 58 5.72 -5.87 3.28
CA VAL A 58 6.65 -4.83 2.83
C VAL A 58 7.51 -5.36 1.67
N ASP A 59 8.21 -6.49 1.83
CA ASP A 59 9.05 -7.09 0.78
C ASP A 59 8.25 -7.38 -0.50
N MET A 60 7.05 -7.95 -0.39
CA MET A 60 6.20 -8.19 -1.55
C MET A 60 5.77 -6.89 -2.25
N ALA A 61 5.43 -5.84 -1.51
CA ALA A 61 5.05 -4.56 -2.11
C ALA A 61 6.23 -3.91 -2.84
N VAL A 62 7.43 -3.95 -2.24
CA VAL A 62 8.64 -3.37 -2.84
C VAL A 62 9.03 -4.10 -4.13
N ARG A 63 9.02 -5.44 -4.12
CA ARG A 63 9.33 -6.26 -5.30
C ARG A 63 8.32 -6.06 -6.43
N ASP A 64 7.02 -6.15 -6.11
CA ASP A 64 5.96 -5.92 -7.10
C ASP A 64 6.02 -4.50 -7.69
N ALA A 65 6.33 -3.49 -6.87
CA ALA A 65 6.50 -2.12 -7.33
C ALA A 65 7.69 -1.98 -8.29
N ALA A 66 8.84 -2.55 -7.94
CA ALA A 66 10.04 -2.52 -8.77
C ALA A 66 9.80 -3.20 -10.12
N ASP A 67 9.16 -4.38 -10.13
CA ASP A 67 8.81 -5.12 -11.35
C ASP A 67 7.84 -4.34 -12.26
N ARG A 68 7.03 -3.45 -11.67
CA ARG A 68 6.10 -2.57 -12.39
C ARG A 68 6.72 -1.24 -12.84
N GLY A 69 8.02 -1.04 -12.58
CA GLY A 69 8.77 0.14 -13.02
C GLY A 69 8.71 1.34 -12.09
N TYR A 70 8.31 1.15 -10.82
CA TYR A 70 8.46 2.19 -9.80
C TYR A 70 9.88 2.18 -9.23
N LEU A 71 10.38 3.37 -8.88
CA LEU A 71 11.60 3.51 -8.09
C LEU A 71 11.22 3.51 -6.62
N VAL A 72 11.81 2.61 -5.83
CA VAL A 72 11.37 2.34 -4.46
C VAL A 72 12.49 2.66 -3.46
N THR A 73 12.13 3.24 -2.32
CA THR A 73 13.02 3.49 -1.17
C THR A 73 12.34 3.09 0.12
#